data_AF-A0A1C3ETY0-F1
#
_entry.id   AF-A0A1C3ETY0-F1
#
_cell.length_a   1.000
_cell.length_b   1.000
_cell.length_c   1.000
_cell.angle_alpha   90.00
_cell.angle_beta   90.00
_cell.angle_gamma   90.00
#
_symmetry.space_group_name_H-M   'P 1'
#
loop_
_entity.id
_entity.type
_entity.pdbx_description
1 polymer ?
#
loop_
_entity_poly.entity_id
_entity_poly.type
_entity_poly.pdbx_seq_one_letter_code
_entity_poly.pdbx_strand_id
1 'polypeptide(L)'
;MAAISETEIHVELRNAEAALATLGERETRLWERVKITPTQWRHNQYPNVGPVWVVAVMGKRCLYYNAVEGGWGWGRFESWGIVADYHWQQDEIQHAIHFLLFAIDNGGMG
;
A
#
# COMPACT_ATOMS: atom_id res chain seq x y z
N MET A 1 13.99 -5.41 -13.19
CA MET A 1 12.53 -5.19 -13.00
C MET A 1 12.37 -3.79 -12.46
N ALA A 2 11.49 -2.99 -13.06
CA ALA A 2 11.50 -1.54 -12.88
C ALA A 2 11.08 -1.16 -11.45
N ALA A 3 12.05 -0.72 -10.65
CA ALA A 3 11.73 0.07 -9.47
C ALA A 3 11.34 1.46 -9.98
N ILE A 4 10.15 1.94 -9.62
CA ILE A 4 9.80 3.34 -9.88
C ILE A 4 10.59 4.25 -8.94
N SER A 5 10.94 5.43 -9.43
CA SER A 5 11.63 6.47 -8.69
C SER A 5 10.74 7.11 -7.62
N GLU A 6 11.37 7.88 -6.72
CA GLU A 6 10.66 8.67 -5.72
C GLU A 6 9.66 9.65 -6.35
N THR A 7 10.06 10.32 -7.44
CA THR A 7 9.17 11.22 -8.17
C THR A 7 7.96 10.48 -8.73
N GLU A 8 8.16 9.32 -9.33
CA GLU A 8 7.08 8.51 -9.91
C GLU A 8 6.11 8.00 -8.85
N ILE A 9 6.58 7.48 -7.70
CA ILE A 9 5.68 7.04 -6.63
C ILE A 9 4.87 8.20 -6.07
N HIS A 10 5.44 9.41 -5.98
CA HIS A 10 4.69 10.59 -5.55
C HIS A 10 3.61 11.02 -6.55
N VAL A 11 3.84 10.83 -7.84
CA VAL A 11 2.83 11.07 -8.88
C VAL A 11 1.72 10.03 -8.78
N GLU A 12 2.07 8.74 -8.70
CA GLU A 12 1.12 7.64 -8.54
C GLU A 12 0.27 7.81 -7.29
N LEU A 13 0.90 8.11 -6.15
CA LEU A 13 0.19 8.31 -4.89
C LEU A 13 -0.77 9.50 -4.97
N ARG A 14 -0.39 10.61 -5.60
CA ARG A 14 -1.26 11.77 -5.76
C ARG A 14 -2.50 11.45 -6.60
N ASN A 15 -2.33 10.72 -7.69
CA ASN A 15 -3.44 10.28 -8.53
C ASN A 15 -4.37 9.34 -7.74
N ALA A 16 -3.79 8.44 -6.96
CA ALA A 16 -4.52 7.50 -6.12
C ALA A 16 -5.29 8.21 -4.98
N GLU A 17 -4.69 9.22 -4.33
CA GLU A 17 -5.36 10.06 -3.33
C GLU A 17 -6.53 10.84 -3.92
N ALA A 18 -6.40 11.35 -5.14
CA ALA A 18 -7.49 12.02 -5.84
C ALA A 18 -8.66 11.07 -6.13
N ALA A 19 -8.37 9.82 -6.53
CA ALA A 19 -9.40 8.80 -6.73
C ALA A 19 -10.08 8.41 -5.41
N LEU A 20 -9.31 8.21 -4.34
CA LEU A 20 -9.83 7.89 -3.01
C LEU A 20 -10.82 8.93 -2.48
N ALA A 21 -10.54 10.21 -2.70
CA ALA A 21 -11.41 11.31 -2.29
C ALA A 21 -12.82 11.24 -2.92
N THR A 22 -13.00 10.48 -4.01
CA THR A 22 -14.30 10.27 -4.66
C THR A 22 -15.16 9.17 -4.01
N LEU A 23 -14.57 8.25 -3.24
CA LEU A 23 -15.31 7.16 -2.59
C LEU A 23 -16.13 7.64 -1.40
N GLY A 24 -15.56 8.50 -0.55
CA GLY A 24 -16.22 8.93 0.66
C GLY A 24 -15.32 9.50 1.75
N GLU A 25 -15.96 10.11 2.73
CA GLU A 25 -15.29 10.77 3.86
C GLU A 25 -14.68 9.76 4.85
N ARG A 26 -15.28 8.56 4.99
CA ARG A 26 -14.76 7.53 5.91
C ARG A 26 -13.42 6.98 5.40
N GLU A 27 -13.35 6.66 4.12
CA GLU A 27 -12.15 6.17 3.42
C GLU A 27 -11.04 7.22 3.47
N THR A 28 -11.37 8.48 3.17
CA THR A 28 -10.41 9.59 3.25
C THR A 28 -9.87 9.76 4.67
N ARG A 29 -10.74 9.76 5.69
CA ARG A 29 -10.29 9.87 7.10
C ARG A 29 -9.47 8.68 7.56
N LEU A 30 -9.76 7.46 7.07
CA LEU A 30 -8.95 6.29 7.36
C LEU A 30 -7.56 6.45 6.73
N TRP A 31 -7.50 6.86 5.47
CA TRP A 31 -6.25 7.11 4.76
C TRP A 31 -5.35 8.10 5.48
N GLU A 32 -5.87 9.25 5.91
CA GLU A 32 -5.10 10.25 6.67
C GLU A 32 -4.48 9.71 7.97
N ARG A 33 -5.03 8.62 8.53
CA ARG A 33 -4.52 7.99 9.76
C ARG A 33 -3.49 6.90 9.52
N VAL A 34 -3.52 6.28 8.35
CA VAL A 34 -2.64 5.14 8.03
C VAL A 34 -1.50 5.53 7.10
N LYS A 35 -1.64 6.62 6.34
CA LYS A 35 -0.65 7.05 5.36
C LYS A 35 0.65 7.45 6.04
N ILE A 36 1.74 7.15 5.36
CA ILE A 36 3.09 7.56 5.72
C ILE A 36 3.75 8.17 4.48
N THR A 37 4.86 8.88 4.67
CA THR A 37 5.70 9.28 3.54
C THR A 37 6.15 8.03 2.78
N PRO A 38 5.99 7.99 1.43
CA PRO A 38 6.50 6.89 0.62
C PRO A 38 7.93 6.55 1.01
N THR A 39 8.16 5.30 1.42
CA THR A 39 9.47 4.84 1.87
C THR A 39 9.75 3.48 1.27
N GLN A 40 10.95 3.27 0.74
CA GLN A 40 11.36 1.97 0.22
C GLN A 40 11.64 0.98 1.35
N TRP A 41 10.94 -0.14 1.34
CA TRP A 41 11.12 -1.25 2.26
C TRP A 41 11.67 -2.46 1.52
N ARG A 42 12.56 -3.20 2.16
CA ARG A 42 13.11 -4.45 1.63
C ARG A 42 12.13 -5.59 1.86
N HIS A 43 12.29 -6.68 1.12
CA HIS A 43 11.60 -7.94 1.37
C HIS A 43 12.52 -9.11 1.01
N ASN A 44 12.26 -10.29 1.59
CA ASN A 44 13.08 -11.48 1.36
C ASN A 44 12.42 -12.51 0.42
N GLN A 45 11.14 -12.33 0.07
CA GLN A 45 10.38 -13.32 -0.71
C GLN A 45 10.84 -13.50 -2.17
N TYR A 46 11.25 -12.42 -2.84
CA TYR A 46 11.66 -12.46 -4.25
C TYR A 46 13.05 -11.82 -4.42
N PRO A 47 14.14 -12.62 -4.41
CA PRO A 47 15.52 -12.10 -4.39
C PRO A 47 15.91 -11.21 -5.58
N ASN A 48 15.20 -11.32 -6.70
CA ASN A 48 15.45 -10.56 -7.93
C ASN A 48 14.59 -9.29 -8.05
N VAL A 49 13.71 -9.03 -7.05
CA VAL A 49 12.87 -7.84 -6.98
C VAL A 49 13.50 -6.91 -5.95
N GLY A 50 13.64 -5.64 -6.33
CA GLY A 50 14.19 -4.61 -5.47
C GLY A 50 13.22 -4.22 -4.34
N PRO A 51 13.60 -3.25 -3.50
CA PRO A 51 12.71 -2.70 -2.50
C PRO A 51 11.37 -2.23 -3.09
N VAL A 52 10.30 -2.34 -2.31
CA VAL A 52 8.97 -1.85 -2.66
C VAL A 52 8.67 -0.55 -1.94
N TRP A 53 7.92 0.33 -2.58
CA TRP A 53 7.46 1.56 -1.93
C TRP A 53 6.29 1.24 -1.00
N VAL A 54 6.44 1.56 0.28
CA VAL A 54 5.37 1.48 1.28
C VAL A 54 4.84 2.87 1.57
N VAL A 55 3.51 3.00 1.56
CA VAL A 55 2.80 4.29 1.65
C VAL A 55 1.78 4.36 2.79
N ALA A 56 1.45 3.23 3.42
CA ALA A 56 0.61 3.21 4.62
C ALA A 56 0.90 2.02 5.53
N VAL A 57 0.58 2.18 6.82
CA VAL A 57 0.75 1.14 7.85
C VAL A 57 -0.48 1.10 8.75
N MET A 58 -0.95 -0.11 9.06
CA MET A 58 -2.01 -0.34 10.05
C MET A 58 -1.75 -1.65 10.79
N GLY A 59 -1.58 -1.59 12.11
CA GLY A 59 -1.19 -2.75 12.91
C GLY A 59 0.12 -3.38 12.42
N LYS A 60 0.10 -4.66 12.04
CA LYS A 60 1.24 -5.39 11.43
C LYS A 60 1.17 -5.48 9.90
N ARG A 61 0.35 -4.63 9.27
CA ARG A 61 0.18 -4.59 7.81
C ARG A 61 0.73 -3.31 7.22
N CYS A 62 1.22 -3.41 5.99
CA CYS A 62 1.74 -2.29 5.19
C CYS A 62 1.11 -2.30 3.81
N LEU A 63 0.74 -1.13 3.29
CA LEU A 63 0.28 -0.95 1.92
C LEU A 63 1.48 -0.59 1.05
N TYR A 64 1.77 -1.42 0.06
CA TYR A 64 2.88 -1.22 -0.87
C TYR A 64 2.39 -0.97 -2.30
N TYR A 65 3.25 -0.36 -3.10
CA TYR A 65 3.10 -0.31 -4.55
C TYR A 65 3.85 -1.47 -5.21
N ASN A 66 3.12 -2.27 -5.98
CA ASN A 66 3.65 -3.33 -6.82
C ASN A 66 4.03 -2.75 -8.20
N ALA A 67 5.31 -2.43 -8.39
CA ALA A 67 5.80 -1.91 -9.68
C ALA A 67 5.86 -2.95 -10.81
N VAL A 68 5.71 -4.24 -10.50
CA VAL A 68 5.73 -5.32 -11.51
C VAL A 68 4.39 -5.37 -12.24
N GLU A 69 3.28 -5.33 -11.49
CA GLU A 69 1.92 -5.39 -12.04
C GLU A 69 1.28 -3.99 -12.20
N GLY A 70 1.83 -2.98 -11.52
CA GLY A 70 1.31 -1.61 -11.56
C GLY A 70 0.03 -1.46 -10.72
N GLY A 71 0.14 -1.57 -9.40
CA GLY A 71 -0.97 -1.33 -8.48
C GLY A 71 -0.61 -1.46 -7.01
N TRP A 72 -1.61 -1.49 -6.14
CA TRP A 72 -1.45 -1.44 -4.68
C TRP A 72 -1.79 -2.79 -4.03
N GLY A 73 -1.19 -3.06 -2.87
CA GLY A 73 -1.48 -4.28 -2.14
C GLY A 73 -1.15 -4.21 -0.65
N TRP A 74 -1.98 -4.89 0.16
CA TRP A 74 -1.74 -5.01 1.59
C TRP A 74 -0.88 -6.24 1.88
N GLY A 75 0.30 -5.98 2.44
CA GLY A 75 1.22 -6.98 2.94
C GLY A 75 1.29 -7.05 4.47
N ARG A 76 2.10 -7.98 4.98
CA ARG A 76 2.54 -7.99 6.38
C ARG A 76 3.99 -7.56 6.46
N PHE A 77 4.36 -6.88 7.54
CA PHE A 77 5.76 -6.55 7.82
C PHE A 77 6.20 -7.20 9.14
N GLU A 78 7.47 -7.58 9.21
CA GLU A 78 8.09 -8.15 10.41
C GLU A 78 8.59 -7.04 11.32
N SER A 79 9.31 -6.09 10.74
CA SER A 79 9.82 -4.88 11.37
C SER A 79 9.73 -3.71 10.39
N TRP A 80 9.81 -2.49 10.92
CA TRP A 80 9.84 -1.30 10.07
C TRP A 80 10.93 -1.42 9.01
N GLY A 81 10.57 -1.18 7.74
CA GLY A 81 11.50 -1.30 6.62
C GLY A 81 11.64 -2.70 6.01
N ILE A 82 10.97 -3.74 6.54
CA ILE A 82 11.02 -5.12 6.04
C ILE A 82 9.60 -5.69 5.86
N VAL A 83 9.18 -5.81 4.60
CA VAL A 83 7.94 -6.52 4.23
C VAL A 83 8.21 -8.02 4.31
N ALA A 84 7.42 -8.71 5.13
CA ALA A 84 7.49 -10.15 5.33
C ALA A 84 6.65 -10.88 4.28
N ASP A 85 5.43 -10.38 4.03
CA ASP A 85 4.51 -10.92 3.03
C ASP A 85 4.06 -9.83 2.07
N TYR A 86 4.43 -9.99 0.81
CA TYR A 86 4.09 -9.21 -0.37
C TYR A 86 3.56 -10.19 -1.43
N HIS A 87 2.50 -9.76 -2.12
CA HIS A 87 1.76 -10.53 -3.11
C HIS A 87 1.73 -9.79 -4.46
N TRP A 88 1.54 -10.55 -5.54
CA TRP A 88 1.25 -9.98 -6.85
C TRP A 88 -0.19 -9.46 -6.85
N GLN A 89 -0.34 -8.18 -6.60
CA GLN A 89 -1.61 -7.47 -6.49
C GLN A 89 -1.57 -6.22 -7.38
N GLN A 90 -2.72 -5.87 -7.94
CA GLN A 90 -2.90 -4.75 -8.86
C GLN A 90 -4.13 -3.91 -8.48
N ASP A 91 -4.44 -3.81 -7.19
CA ASP A 91 -5.63 -3.08 -6.76
C ASP A 91 -5.40 -1.59 -6.93
N GLU A 92 -6.49 -0.86 -7.13
CA GLU A 92 -6.48 0.59 -6.98
C GLU A 92 -6.50 0.96 -5.48
N ILE A 93 -5.87 2.06 -5.09
CA ILE A 93 -5.71 2.39 -3.66
C ILE A 93 -7.07 2.53 -2.96
N GLN A 94 -8.05 3.06 -3.69
CA GLN A 94 -9.41 3.27 -3.20
C GLN A 94 -10.08 1.94 -2.81
N HIS A 95 -9.84 0.87 -3.57
CA HIS A 95 -10.31 -0.46 -3.22
C HIS A 95 -9.54 -0.99 -2.02
N ALA A 96 -8.21 -0.87 -1.98
CA ALA A 96 -7.40 -1.33 -0.86
C ALA A 96 -7.79 -0.66 0.47
N ILE A 97 -8.13 0.63 0.47
CA ILE A 97 -8.58 1.37 1.65
C ILE A 97 -10.03 1.00 2.01
N HIS A 98 -10.92 0.87 1.03
CA HIS A 98 -12.28 0.44 1.29
C HIS A 98 -12.33 -0.97 1.90
N PHE A 99 -11.50 -1.91 1.41
CA PHE A 99 -11.36 -3.24 2.00
C PHE A 99 -10.79 -3.21 3.41
N LEU A 100 -9.82 -2.32 3.70
CA LEU A 100 -9.34 -2.14 5.08
C LEU A 100 -10.46 -1.63 5.99
N LEU A 101 -11.26 -0.66 5.53
CA LEU A 101 -12.39 -0.13 6.31
C LEU A 101 -13.44 -1.22 6.57
N PHE A 102 -13.80 -2.00 5.55
CA PHE A 102 -14.69 -3.14 5.69
C PHE A 102 -14.14 -4.16 6.70
N ALA A 103 -12.85 -4.47 6.63
CA ALA A 103 -12.21 -5.40 7.56
C ALA A 103 -12.23 -4.89 9.01
N ILE A 104 -12.03 -3.58 9.23
CA ILE A 104 -12.14 -2.96 10.55
C ILE A 104 -13.57 -3.10 11.09
N ASP A 105 -14.57 -2.83 10.25
CA ASP A 105 -15.98 -2.88 10.63
C ASP A 105 -16.47 -4.33 10.89
N ASN A 106 -15.85 -5.33 10.27
CA ASN A 106 -16.30 -6.74 10.31
C ASN A 106 -15.36 -7.71 11.05
N GLY A 107 -14.27 -7.21 11.66
CA GLY A 107 -13.39 -8.01 12.51
C GLY A 107 -12.24 -8.75 11.81
N GLY A 108 -11.92 -8.42 10.55
CA GLY A 108 -10.73 -8.94 9.88
C GLY A 108 -10.74 -8.81 8.36
N MET A 109 -9.54 -8.83 7.75
CA MET A 109 -9.36 -9.16 6.34
C MET A 109 -9.27 -10.69 6.26
N GLY A 110 -10.32 -11.32 5.73
CA GLY A 110 -10.38 -12.78 5.51
C GLY A 110 -9.26 -13.29 4.62
#